data_AF-A0A7X7HPB2-F1
#
_entry.id   AF-A0A7X7HPB2-F1
#
_cell.length_a   1.000
_cell.length_b   1.000
_cell.length_c   1.000
_cell.angle_alpha   90.00
_cell.angle_beta   90.00
_cell.angle_gamma   90.00
#
_symmetry.space_group_name_H-M   'P 1'
#
loop_
_entity.id
_entity.type
_entity.pdbx_description
1 polymer ?
#
loop_
_entity_poly.entity_id
_entity_poly.type
_entity_poly.pdbx_seq_one_letter_code
_entity_poly.pdbx_strand_id
1 'polypeptide(L)'
;GWSSIWVAIGCVSGILFLWIFMAEPLRRVTEKTRSLTVSGLFFRSFPGSERKIGILSSLIIIIFFVLYLAAQFSGAGKIFNDTFRIEPFWGMVIGAGIVTLYSMLGGFITVVAVDAFQAILMIITCVVLPIVALFIAAANGIGFAEALMHTDVAMAGTTATLAKGAGFLLVINGLSWAFGYTGQPQLLNRMMAMRDPASTKRARGVAITWTLLAYVGAFLIGIIGFKFVQAGMMGEGAAAIASDAEKVMPIMVMTLLNPLLAGILLSGAVSAMMSTASSQLIVVSSSITEDLWSNITRRPVPEKRMLFLNKFLTLMVGVVAFILVLTMEDTVYGLVSYAWSGIGASFGPAMILLLFWKKFSRAGVYASLITGTLSAIIWKTWLADPTGISERLASYLIALSAAVIFSLLFPEKK
;
A
#
# COMPACT_ATOMS: atom_id res chain seq x y z
N GLY A 1 -9.35 -3.17 -16.20
CA GLY A 1 -10.00 -4.21 -17.04
C GLY A 1 -9.86 -5.58 -16.38
N TRP A 2 -10.28 -6.67 -17.04
CA TRP A 2 -10.24 -8.02 -16.47
C TRP A 2 -8.82 -8.51 -16.09
N SER A 3 -7.79 -8.06 -16.81
CA SER A 3 -6.39 -8.33 -16.47
C SER A 3 -5.99 -7.89 -15.05
N SER A 4 -6.68 -6.88 -14.50
CA SER A 4 -6.48 -6.40 -13.13
C SER A 4 -6.92 -7.42 -12.07
N ILE A 5 -7.60 -8.51 -12.44
CA ILE A 5 -7.95 -9.58 -11.49
C ILE A 5 -6.71 -10.21 -10.87
N TRP A 6 -5.61 -10.32 -11.62
CA TRP A 6 -4.35 -10.86 -11.13
C TRP A 6 -3.71 -9.95 -10.09
N VAL A 7 -3.90 -8.63 -10.21
CA VAL A 7 -3.50 -7.66 -9.18
C VAL A 7 -4.34 -7.88 -7.92
N ALA A 8 -5.67 -8.00 -8.05
CA ALA A 8 -6.55 -8.25 -6.91
C ALA A 8 -6.20 -9.58 -6.21
N ILE A 9 -5.99 -10.67 -6.96
CA ILE A 9 -5.56 -11.97 -6.42
C ILE A 9 -4.19 -11.84 -5.75
N GLY A 10 -3.24 -11.13 -6.35
CA GLY A 10 -1.92 -10.85 -5.75
C GLY A 10 -2.05 -10.13 -4.41
N CYS A 11 -2.85 -9.07 -4.36
CA CYS A 11 -3.08 -8.33 -3.12
C CYS A 11 -3.77 -9.15 -2.03
N VAL A 12 -4.86 -9.84 -2.38
CA VAL A 12 -5.59 -10.72 -1.45
C VAL A 12 -4.65 -11.80 -0.92
N SER A 13 -3.95 -12.53 -1.80
CA SER A 13 -3.02 -13.59 -1.39
C SER A 13 -1.88 -13.08 -0.51
N GLY A 14 -1.31 -11.90 -0.80
CA GLY A 14 -0.30 -11.26 0.04
C GLY A 14 -0.82 -10.93 1.44
N ILE A 15 -2.03 -10.38 1.56
CA ILE A 15 -2.66 -10.07 2.84
C ILE A 15 -2.98 -11.35 3.62
N LEU A 16 -3.54 -12.36 2.95
CA LEU A 16 -3.80 -13.68 3.56
C LEU A 16 -2.51 -14.28 4.10
N PHE A 17 -1.44 -14.25 3.30
CA PHE A 17 -0.13 -14.76 3.70
C PHE A 17 0.41 -14.03 4.94
N LEU A 18 0.38 -12.69 4.92
CA LEU A 18 0.83 -11.85 6.01
C LEU A 18 0.07 -12.18 7.32
N TRP A 19 -1.25 -12.30 7.28
CA TRP A 19 -2.07 -12.54 8.48
C TRP A 19 -2.07 -13.98 8.98
N ILE A 20 -1.99 -14.96 8.07
CA ILE A 20 -2.00 -16.39 8.42
C ILE A 20 -0.62 -16.81 8.93
N PHE A 21 0.45 -16.44 8.22
CA PHE A 21 1.79 -16.95 8.49
C PHE A 21 2.66 -15.97 9.29
N MET A 22 2.61 -14.66 9.03
CA MET A 22 3.56 -13.72 9.64
C MET A 22 3.07 -13.08 10.94
N ALA A 23 1.77 -12.81 11.07
CA ALA A 23 1.23 -12.04 12.19
C ALA A 23 1.59 -12.60 13.58
N GLU A 24 1.53 -13.92 13.76
CA GLU A 24 1.84 -14.55 15.04
C GLU A 24 3.36 -14.67 15.32
N PRO A 25 4.20 -15.16 14.39
CA PRO A 25 5.66 -15.13 14.56
C PRO A 25 6.20 -13.73 14.80
N LEU A 26 5.72 -12.74 14.06
CA LEU A 26 6.13 -11.35 14.20
C LEU A 26 5.85 -10.84 15.62
N ARG A 27 4.62 -11.02 16.11
CA ARG A 27 4.24 -10.65 17.49
C ARG A 27 5.16 -11.29 18.53
N ARG A 28 5.45 -12.59 18.39
CA ARG A 28 6.34 -13.32 19.33
C ARG A 28 7.76 -12.78 19.32
N VAL A 29 8.30 -12.41 18.16
CA VAL A 29 9.65 -11.80 18.08
C VAL A 29 9.62 -10.39 18.68
N THR A 30 8.59 -9.61 18.39
CA THR A 30 8.39 -8.27 18.97
C THR A 30 8.29 -8.30 20.50
N GLU A 31 7.57 -9.25 21.09
CA GLU A 31 7.47 -9.41 22.56
C GLU A 31 8.85 -9.63 23.19
N LYS A 32 9.73 -10.38 22.52
CA LYS A 32 11.10 -10.65 22.97
C LYS A 32 12.01 -9.44 22.82
N THR A 33 11.95 -8.75 21.68
CA THR A 33 12.86 -7.63 21.39
C THR A 33 12.35 -6.30 21.96
N ARG A 34 11.06 -6.18 22.30
CA ARG A 34 10.37 -4.93 22.65
C ARG A 34 10.59 -3.81 21.61
N SER A 35 10.68 -4.18 20.34
CA SER A 35 10.92 -3.23 19.24
C SER A 35 9.63 -2.49 18.89
N LEU A 36 9.73 -1.19 18.63
CA LEU A 36 8.59 -0.35 18.20
C LEU A 36 8.50 -0.21 16.68
N THR A 37 9.61 -0.43 15.98
CA THR A 37 9.75 -0.27 14.53
C THR A 37 10.28 -1.57 13.90
N VAL A 38 10.00 -1.76 12.61
CA VAL A 38 10.59 -2.86 11.82
C VAL A 38 12.12 -2.82 11.83
N SER A 39 12.72 -1.64 11.67
CA SER A 39 14.17 -1.46 11.78
C SER A 39 14.69 -1.89 13.16
N GLY A 40 13.98 -1.48 14.21
CA GLY A 40 14.20 -1.90 15.59
C GLY A 40 14.12 -3.40 15.80
N LEU A 41 13.30 -4.11 15.02
CA LEU A 41 13.26 -5.57 15.06
C LEU A 41 14.56 -6.17 14.51
N PHE A 42 15.08 -5.62 13.41
CA PHE A 42 16.32 -6.08 12.79
C PHE A 42 17.53 -5.84 13.69
N PHE A 43 17.77 -4.60 14.12
CA PHE A 43 18.99 -4.33 14.88
C PHE A 43 19.00 -4.93 16.29
N ARG A 44 17.83 -5.11 16.92
CA ARG A 44 17.77 -5.84 18.21
C ARG A 44 17.93 -7.34 18.06
N SER A 45 17.64 -7.88 16.87
CA SER A 45 17.94 -9.28 16.54
C SER A 45 19.42 -9.50 16.22
N PHE A 46 20.18 -8.43 15.94
CA PHE A 46 21.61 -8.48 15.59
C PHE A 46 22.41 -7.37 16.31
N PRO A 47 22.76 -7.55 17.59
CA PRO A 47 23.42 -6.52 18.40
C PRO A 47 24.70 -5.95 17.77
N GLY A 48 24.95 -4.65 17.93
CA GLY A 48 26.09 -3.91 17.34
C GLY A 48 25.85 -3.42 15.91
N SER A 49 24.60 -3.45 15.42
CA SER A 49 24.20 -2.97 14.09
C SER A 49 23.20 -1.81 14.13
N GLU A 50 22.87 -1.31 15.33
CA GLU A 50 21.80 -0.36 15.63
C GLU A 50 21.89 0.90 14.78
N ARG A 51 23.06 1.54 14.81
CA ARG A 51 23.27 2.78 14.06
C ARG A 51 23.19 2.58 12.55
N LYS A 52 23.79 1.50 12.03
CA LYS A 52 23.90 1.27 10.58
C LYS A 52 22.56 0.83 9.98
N ILE A 53 21.90 -0.15 10.60
CA ILE A 53 20.56 -0.61 10.17
C ILE A 53 19.52 0.48 10.40
N GLY A 54 19.61 1.22 11.51
CA GLY A 54 18.77 2.37 11.80
C GLY A 54 18.81 3.41 10.68
N ILE A 55 20.00 3.95 10.37
CA ILE A 55 20.18 4.95 9.31
C ILE A 55 19.68 4.43 7.95
N LEU A 56 20.10 3.22 7.57
CA LEU A 56 19.75 2.63 6.28
C LEU A 56 18.23 2.46 6.15
N SER A 57 17.59 1.89 7.17
CA SER A 57 16.14 1.66 7.17
C SER A 57 15.36 2.98 7.14
N SER A 58 15.75 3.98 7.95
CA SER A 58 15.08 5.29 7.97
C SER A 58 15.16 5.97 6.60
N LEU A 59 16.32 5.92 5.94
CA LEU A 59 16.49 6.53 4.63
C LEU A 59 15.60 5.87 3.57
N ILE A 60 15.54 4.53 3.56
CA ILE A 60 14.66 3.77 2.66
C ILE A 60 13.19 4.12 2.92
N ILE A 61 12.77 4.13 4.19
CA ILE A 61 11.40 4.47 4.60
C ILE A 61 11.04 5.88 4.15
N ILE A 62 11.89 6.88 4.43
CA ILE A 62 11.65 8.28 4.06
C ILE A 62 11.47 8.39 2.55
N ILE A 63 12.39 7.86 1.74
CA ILE A 63 12.36 8.01 0.29
C ILE A 63 11.05 7.44 -0.29
N PHE A 64 10.73 6.19 0.01
CA PHE A 64 9.57 5.55 -0.62
C PHE A 64 8.23 5.95 0.02
N PHE A 65 8.16 6.24 1.32
CA PHE A 65 6.90 6.69 1.91
C PHE A 65 6.58 8.13 1.57
N VAL A 66 7.56 9.01 1.33
CA VAL A 66 7.27 10.35 0.79
C VAL A 66 6.64 10.24 -0.61
N LEU A 67 7.15 9.35 -1.47
CA LEU A 67 6.55 9.05 -2.78
C LEU A 67 5.13 8.50 -2.64
N TYR A 68 4.93 7.58 -1.68
CA TYR A 68 3.62 7.00 -1.43
C TYR A 68 2.63 8.05 -0.89
N LEU A 69 3.07 8.94 0.02
CA LEU A 69 2.28 10.04 0.56
C LEU A 69 1.87 11.02 -0.54
N ALA A 70 2.78 11.35 -1.45
CA ALA A 70 2.47 12.17 -2.62
C ALA A 70 1.32 11.56 -3.45
N ALA A 71 1.33 10.24 -3.65
CA ALA A 71 0.24 9.54 -4.33
C ALA A 71 -1.12 9.70 -3.61
N GLN A 72 -1.13 9.67 -2.27
CA GLN A 72 -2.35 9.86 -1.48
C GLN A 72 -2.91 11.28 -1.63
N PHE A 73 -2.04 12.28 -1.65
CA PHE A 73 -2.47 13.67 -1.85
C PHE A 73 -3.00 13.89 -3.27
N SER A 74 -2.33 13.34 -4.29
CA SER A 74 -2.81 13.36 -5.68
C SER A 74 -4.22 12.76 -5.79
N GLY A 75 -4.41 11.58 -5.22
CA GLY A 75 -5.71 10.91 -5.21
C GLY A 75 -6.79 11.73 -4.52
N ALA A 76 -6.49 12.36 -3.38
CA ALA A 76 -7.42 13.29 -2.73
C ALA A 76 -7.80 14.44 -3.67
N GLY A 77 -6.80 15.07 -4.32
CA GLY A 77 -7.01 16.13 -5.31
C GLY A 77 -7.96 15.73 -6.44
N LYS A 78 -7.77 14.54 -7.01
CA LYS A 78 -8.65 13.99 -8.05
C LYS A 78 -10.09 13.82 -7.56
N ILE A 79 -10.28 13.22 -6.37
CA ILE A 79 -11.63 13.01 -5.83
C ILE A 79 -12.33 14.34 -5.55
N PHE A 80 -11.64 15.31 -4.94
CA PHE A 80 -12.22 16.63 -4.69
C PHE A 80 -12.59 17.34 -5.99
N ASN A 81 -11.80 17.18 -7.05
CA ASN A 81 -12.10 17.73 -8.37
C ASN A 81 -13.33 17.09 -9.00
N ASP A 82 -13.40 15.76 -9.02
CA ASP A 82 -14.52 15.06 -9.66
C ASP A 82 -15.83 15.21 -8.87
N THR A 83 -15.74 15.39 -7.55
CA THR A 83 -16.90 15.51 -6.66
C THR A 83 -17.43 16.94 -6.56
N PHE A 84 -16.54 17.88 -6.22
CA PHE A 84 -16.91 19.25 -5.84
C PHE A 84 -16.52 20.28 -6.91
N ARG A 85 -15.93 19.85 -8.02
CA ARG A 85 -15.36 20.73 -9.05
C ARG A 85 -14.30 21.69 -8.51
N ILE A 86 -13.68 21.34 -7.38
CA ILE A 86 -12.55 22.06 -6.80
C ILE A 86 -11.31 21.81 -7.66
N GLU A 87 -10.51 22.82 -7.94
CA GLU A 87 -9.27 22.64 -8.69
C GLU A 87 -8.36 21.60 -7.98
N PRO A 88 -7.71 20.68 -8.71
CA PRO A 88 -6.92 19.60 -8.11
C PRO A 88 -5.90 20.09 -7.08
N PHE A 89 -5.26 21.24 -7.33
CA PHE A 89 -4.35 21.87 -6.38
C PHE A 89 -4.99 22.08 -4.99
N TRP A 90 -6.15 22.73 -4.94
CA TRP A 90 -6.85 22.99 -3.67
C TRP A 90 -7.36 21.72 -3.02
N GLY A 91 -7.78 20.73 -3.81
CA GLY A 91 -8.13 19.40 -3.30
C GLY A 91 -6.94 18.71 -2.62
N MET A 92 -5.74 18.81 -3.22
CA MET A 92 -4.50 18.30 -2.61
C MET A 92 -4.15 19.07 -1.32
N VAL A 93 -4.30 20.40 -1.31
CA VAL A 93 -4.03 21.24 -0.11
C VAL A 93 -4.94 20.83 1.04
N ILE A 94 -6.24 20.66 0.79
CA ILE A 94 -7.22 20.24 1.81
C ILE A 94 -6.87 18.83 2.32
N GLY A 95 -6.63 17.88 1.41
CA GLY A 95 -6.27 16.50 1.77
C GLY A 95 -4.99 16.44 2.61
N ALA A 96 -3.92 17.10 2.16
CA ALA A 96 -2.64 17.15 2.85
C ALA A 96 -2.74 17.85 4.21
N GLY A 97 -3.44 18.99 4.26
CA GLY A 97 -3.63 19.77 5.49
C GLY A 97 -4.38 18.97 6.55
N ILE A 98 -5.54 18.39 6.21
CA ILE A 98 -6.35 17.58 7.13
C ILE A 98 -5.52 16.41 7.67
N VAL A 99 -4.95 15.60 6.77
CA VAL A 99 -4.20 14.40 7.17
C VAL A 99 -3.01 14.74 8.04
N THR A 100 -2.22 15.73 7.65
CA THR A 100 -1.01 16.11 8.40
C THR A 100 -1.37 16.63 9.78
N LEU A 101 -2.41 17.47 9.90
CA LEU A 101 -2.82 18.06 11.17
C LEU A 101 -3.34 17.00 12.16
N TYR A 102 -4.27 16.12 11.76
CA TYR A 102 -4.79 15.13 12.72
C TYR A 102 -3.74 14.04 13.02
N SER A 103 -2.87 13.69 12.06
CA SER A 103 -1.79 12.73 12.30
C SER A 103 -0.78 13.27 13.31
N MET A 104 -0.49 14.58 13.22
CA MET A 104 0.34 15.28 14.19
C MET A 104 -0.31 15.31 15.58
N LEU A 105 -1.62 15.50 15.68
CA LEU A 105 -2.32 15.63 16.97
C LEU A 105 -2.64 14.28 17.63
N GLY A 106 -2.98 13.25 16.85
CA GLY A 106 -3.60 12.02 17.35
C GLY A 106 -2.65 11.03 18.02
N GLY A 107 -1.39 10.92 17.57
CA GLY A 107 -0.54 9.80 18.00
C GLY A 107 -1.10 8.43 17.58
N PHE A 108 -0.36 7.36 17.86
CA PHE A 108 -0.64 6.02 17.30
C PHE A 108 -2.05 5.49 17.62
N ILE A 109 -2.48 5.56 18.89
CA ILE A 109 -3.78 4.99 19.32
C ILE A 109 -4.96 5.75 18.73
N THR A 110 -4.91 7.09 18.70
CA THR A 110 -6.00 7.90 18.13
C THR A 110 -6.11 7.65 16.63
N VAL A 111 -4.97 7.57 15.93
CA VAL A 111 -4.98 7.26 14.48
C VAL A 111 -5.58 5.88 14.22
N VAL A 112 -5.23 4.87 15.02
CA VAL A 112 -5.85 3.53 14.91
C VAL A 112 -7.37 3.58 15.11
N ALA A 113 -7.88 4.41 16.02
CA ALA A 113 -9.32 4.56 16.23
C ALA A 113 -10.03 5.25 15.05
N VAL A 114 -9.43 6.32 14.51
CA VAL A 114 -9.93 7.02 13.32
C VAL A 114 -9.92 6.08 12.11
N ASP A 115 -8.86 5.30 11.93
CA ASP A 115 -8.74 4.35 10.83
C ASP A 115 -9.78 3.24 10.90
N ALA A 116 -10.13 2.77 12.10
CA ALA A 116 -11.19 1.77 12.27
C ALA A 116 -12.55 2.30 11.78
N PHE A 117 -12.88 3.56 12.07
CA PHE A 117 -14.08 4.21 11.55
C PHE A 117 -14.00 4.43 10.03
N GLN A 118 -12.88 4.96 9.52
CA GLN A 118 -12.65 5.20 8.09
C GLN A 118 -12.72 3.93 7.25
N ALA A 119 -12.27 2.81 7.81
CA ALA A 119 -12.31 1.53 7.12
C ALA A 119 -13.76 1.00 6.98
N ILE A 120 -14.70 1.35 7.88
CA ILE A 120 -16.13 1.05 7.68
C ILE A 120 -16.67 1.81 6.46
N LEU A 121 -16.37 3.11 6.34
CA LEU A 121 -16.80 3.92 5.19
C LEU A 121 -16.24 3.38 3.85
N MET A 122 -14.98 2.93 3.88
CA MET A 122 -14.34 2.29 2.72
C MET A 122 -15.06 1.01 2.32
N ILE A 123 -15.40 0.13 3.26
CA ILE A 123 -16.13 -1.12 2.98
C ILE A 123 -17.53 -0.84 2.47
N ILE A 124 -18.25 0.11 3.07
CA ILE A 124 -19.57 0.53 2.59
C ILE A 124 -19.48 0.95 1.12
N THR A 125 -18.47 1.75 0.76
CA THR A 125 -18.25 2.20 -0.62
C THR A 125 -17.98 1.02 -1.55
N CYS A 126 -17.07 0.12 -1.16
CA CYS A 126 -16.72 -1.04 -1.97
C CYS A 126 -17.87 -2.03 -2.13
N VAL A 127 -18.79 -2.13 -1.18
CA VAL A 127 -19.91 -3.10 -1.22
C VAL A 127 -21.16 -2.50 -1.85
N VAL A 128 -21.58 -1.30 -1.40
CA VAL A 128 -22.85 -0.70 -1.81
C VAL A 128 -22.81 -0.23 -3.26
N LEU A 129 -21.74 0.45 -3.68
CA LEU A 129 -21.64 0.99 -5.04
C LEU A 129 -21.82 -0.08 -6.13
N PRO A 130 -21.08 -1.21 -6.14
CA PRO A 130 -21.25 -2.21 -7.18
C PRO A 130 -22.62 -2.88 -7.11
N ILE A 131 -23.21 -3.06 -5.92
CA ILE A 131 -24.57 -3.61 -5.79
C ILE A 131 -25.59 -2.69 -6.47
N VAL A 132 -25.56 -1.39 -6.15
CA VAL A 132 -26.47 -0.42 -6.77
C VAL A 132 -26.24 -0.35 -8.28
N ALA A 133 -24.98 -0.33 -8.71
CA ALA A 133 -24.63 -0.30 -10.11
C ALA A 133 -25.14 -1.56 -10.85
N LEU A 134 -25.09 -2.75 -10.26
CA LEU A 134 -25.66 -3.97 -10.84
C LEU A 134 -27.19 -3.91 -10.98
N PHE A 135 -27.90 -3.32 -10.02
CA PHE A 135 -29.35 -3.13 -10.14
C PHE A 135 -29.71 -2.15 -11.26
N ILE A 136 -28.98 -1.02 -11.37
CA ILE A 136 -29.18 -0.04 -12.44
C ILE A 136 -28.87 -0.69 -13.80
N ALA A 137 -27.79 -1.46 -13.88
CA ALA A 137 -27.45 -2.20 -15.08
C ALA A 137 -28.57 -3.13 -15.54
N ALA A 138 -29.10 -3.95 -14.62
CA ALA A 138 -30.19 -4.88 -14.92
C ALA A 138 -31.45 -4.14 -15.38
N ALA A 139 -31.78 -3.01 -14.75
CA ALA A 139 -32.92 -2.17 -15.14
C ALA A 139 -32.77 -1.57 -16.56
N ASN A 140 -31.54 -1.33 -17.02
CA ASN A 140 -31.24 -0.81 -18.35
C ASN A 140 -30.95 -1.92 -19.38
N GLY A 141 -31.21 -3.19 -19.05
CA GLY A 141 -30.96 -4.32 -19.95
C GLY A 141 -29.49 -4.57 -20.27
N ILE A 142 -28.57 -4.05 -19.45
CA ILE A 142 -27.13 -4.25 -19.66
C ILE A 142 -26.75 -5.64 -19.15
N GLY A 143 -26.52 -6.54 -20.09
CA GLY A 143 -26.09 -7.91 -19.83
C GLY A 143 -24.71 -7.96 -19.17
N PHE A 144 -24.66 -8.15 -17.85
CA PHE A 144 -23.41 -8.38 -17.13
C PHE A 144 -22.93 -9.83 -17.19
N ALA A 145 -23.85 -10.79 -17.38
CA ALA A 145 -23.49 -12.18 -17.62
C ALA A 145 -22.58 -12.31 -18.85
N GLU A 146 -22.89 -11.57 -19.92
CA GLU A 146 -22.03 -11.45 -21.11
C GLU A 146 -20.72 -10.69 -20.85
N ALA A 147 -20.67 -9.75 -19.91
CA ALA A 147 -19.41 -9.12 -19.50
C ALA A 147 -18.50 -10.07 -18.69
N LEU A 148 -19.11 -11.01 -17.96
CA LEU A 148 -18.45 -12.12 -17.26
C LEU A 148 -18.11 -13.28 -18.21
N MET A 149 -18.91 -13.52 -19.25
CA MET A 149 -18.83 -14.67 -20.18
C MET A 149 -18.17 -14.38 -21.55
N HIS A 150 -18.20 -13.15 -22.08
CA HIS A 150 -17.30 -12.71 -23.17
C HIS A 150 -15.87 -12.44 -22.66
N THR A 151 -15.50 -13.23 -21.65
CA THR A 151 -14.15 -13.49 -21.25
C THR A 151 -13.34 -13.93 -22.47
N ASP A 152 -13.88 -14.54 -23.52
CA ASP A 152 -13.08 -15.04 -24.64
C ASP A 152 -12.19 -14.01 -25.36
N VAL A 153 -12.41 -12.69 -25.39
CA VAL A 153 -11.40 -11.79 -26.04
C VAL A 153 -10.27 -11.38 -25.07
N ALA A 154 -10.53 -11.32 -23.77
CA ALA A 154 -9.52 -11.01 -22.76
C ALA A 154 -8.86 -12.27 -22.14
N MET A 155 -9.62 -13.38 -22.09
CA MET A 155 -9.30 -14.75 -21.66
C MET A 155 -8.97 -15.71 -22.79
N ALA A 156 -9.42 -15.57 -24.05
CA ALA A 156 -8.71 -16.20 -25.20
C ALA A 156 -7.52 -15.35 -25.62
N GLY A 157 -7.55 -14.05 -25.33
CA GLY A 157 -6.32 -13.29 -25.06
C GLY A 157 -5.46 -14.02 -24.05
N THR A 158 -5.90 -14.32 -22.83
CA THR A 158 -5.01 -15.01 -21.87
C THR A 158 -4.80 -16.51 -22.08
N THR A 159 -5.63 -17.27 -22.80
CA THR A 159 -5.45 -18.72 -23.09
C THR A 159 -4.73 -18.96 -24.42
N ALA A 160 -4.95 -18.14 -25.46
CA ALA A 160 -4.10 -18.12 -26.65
C ALA A 160 -2.80 -17.31 -26.44
N THR A 161 -2.75 -16.38 -25.47
CA THR A 161 -1.52 -15.72 -24.99
C THR A 161 -0.95 -16.41 -23.73
N LEU A 162 -1.58 -17.47 -23.20
CA LEU A 162 -0.87 -18.44 -22.35
C LEU A 162 0.12 -19.25 -23.21
N ALA A 163 -0.13 -19.32 -24.53
CA ALA A 163 0.77 -19.92 -25.51
C ALA A 163 1.92 -18.99 -25.98
N LYS A 164 1.98 -17.71 -25.54
CA LYS A 164 3.04 -16.75 -25.90
C LYS A 164 3.39 -15.90 -24.67
N GLY A 165 4.67 -15.82 -24.26
CA GLY A 165 5.13 -15.33 -22.95
C GLY A 165 4.52 -14.03 -22.35
N ALA A 166 3.84 -13.19 -23.11
CA ALA A 166 3.11 -12.01 -22.63
C ALA A 166 1.95 -12.31 -21.64
N GLY A 167 1.21 -13.41 -21.81
CA GLY A 167 0.12 -13.77 -20.89
C GLY A 167 0.65 -14.23 -19.53
N PHE A 168 1.72 -15.00 -19.54
CA PHE A 168 2.44 -15.40 -18.33
C PHE A 168 3.01 -14.19 -17.57
N LEU A 169 3.63 -13.24 -18.29
CA LEU A 169 4.14 -12.00 -17.71
C LEU A 169 3.04 -11.16 -17.05
N LEU A 170 1.85 -11.09 -17.64
CA LEU A 170 0.73 -10.38 -17.05
C LEU A 170 0.30 -10.98 -15.70
N VAL A 171 0.17 -12.31 -15.64
CA VAL A 171 -0.21 -13.03 -14.42
C VAL A 171 0.82 -12.80 -13.32
N ILE A 172 2.10 -13.04 -13.60
CA ILE A 172 3.16 -12.93 -12.61
C ILE A 172 3.36 -11.47 -12.14
N ASN A 173 3.21 -10.50 -13.05
CA ASN A 173 3.25 -9.08 -12.69
C ASN A 173 2.06 -8.68 -11.80
N GLY A 174 0.86 -9.21 -12.05
CA GLY A 174 -0.30 -9.01 -11.17
C GLY A 174 -0.06 -9.61 -9.78
N LEU A 175 0.36 -10.87 -9.74
CA LEU A 175 0.62 -11.59 -8.49
C LEU A 175 1.77 -10.98 -7.68
N SER A 176 2.70 -10.28 -8.33
CA SER A 176 3.85 -9.65 -7.66
C SER A 176 3.50 -8.64 -6.56
N TRP A 177 2.28 -8.10 -6.54
CA TRP A 177 1.79 -7.27 -5.45
C TRP A 177 1.83 -7.99 -4.09
N ALA A 178 1.65 -9.31 -4.10
CA ALA A 178 1.68 -10.15 -2.90
C ALA A 178 2.98 -9.99 -2.10
N PHE A 179 4.11 -9.89 -2.79
CA PHE A 179 5.44 -9.84 -2.17
C PHE A 179 5.62 -8.60 -1.30
N GLY A 180 5.10 -7.45 -1.74
CA GLY A 180 5.33 -6.21 -1.01
C GLY A 180 4.69 -6.19 0.38
N TYR A 181 3.57 -6.90 0.60
CA TYR A 181 2.91 -6.97 1.92
C TYR A 181 3.83 -7.45 3.05
N THR A 182 4.79 -8.32 2.72
CA THR A 182 5.73 -8.90 3.70
C THR A 182 6.71 -7.88 4.26
N GLY A 183 6.92 -6.76 3.55
CA GLY A 183 7.92 -5.75 3.91
C GLY A 183 7.36 -4.47 4.51
N GLN A 184 6.06 -4.19 4.37
CA GLN A 184 5.46 -2.88 4.64
C GLN A 184 5.47 -2.46 6.13
N PRO A 185 6.33 -1.51 6.56
CA PRO A 185 6.41 -1.12 7.97
C PRO A 185 5.10 -0.60 8.57
N GLN A 186 4.26 0.10 7.80
CA GLN A 186 2.95 0.57 8.24
C GLN A 186 1.96 -0.55 8.57
N LEU A 187 2.09 -1.72 7.92
CA LEU A 187 1.31 -2.90 8.23
C LEU A 187 1.95 -3.69 9.38
N LEU A 188 3.26 -3.91 9.30
CA LEU A 188 4.01 -4.70 10.27
C LEU A 188 3.99 -4.06 11.66
N ASN A 189 4.16 -2.74 11.79
CA ASN A 189 4.11 -2.05 13.08
C ASN A 189 2.76 -2.23 13.79
N ARG A 190 1.64 -2.32 13.05
CA ARG A 190 0.32 -2.62 13.65
C ARG A 190 0.25 -4.05 14.18
N MET A 191 0.84 -5.00 13.47
CA MET A 191 0.92 -6.39 13.92
C MET A 191 1.81 -6.53 15.16
N MET A 192 2.93 -5.81 15.17
CA MET A 192 3.84 -5.73 16.31
C MET A 192 3.16 -5.17 17.57
N ALA A 193 2.22 -4.23 17.41
CA ALA A 193 1.46 -3.63 18.51
C ALA A 193 0.33 -4.52 19.08
N MET A 194 0.10 -5.72 18.54
CA MET A 194 -0.94 -6.62 19.05
C MET A 194 -0.58 -7.17 20.45
N ARG A 195 -1.50 -6.98 21.40
CA ARG A 195 -1.26 -7.27 22.83
C ARG A 195 -1.16 -8.77 23.13
N ASP A 196 -2.03 -9.57 22.54
CA ASP A 196 -2.22 -10.97 22.94
C ASP A 196 -2.54 -11.88 21.73
N PRO A 197 -2.31 -13.21 21.85
CA PRO A 197 -2.57 -14.15 20.76
C PRO A 197 -4.04 -14.23 20.34
N ALA A 198 -5.00 -14.01 21.25
CA ALA A 198 -6.42 -14.07 20.93
C ALA A 198 -6.84 -12.87 20.07
N SER A 199 -6.28 -11.69 20.35
CA SER A 199 -6.43 -10.51 19.51
C SER A 199 -5.84 -10.72 18.11
N THR A 200 -4.72 -11.43 17.98
CA THR A 200 -4.19 -11.81 16.64
C THR A 200 -5.14 -12.70 15.85
N LYS A 201 -5.78 -13.68 16.49
CA LYS A 201 -6.77 -14.56 15.82
C LYS A 201 -8.00 -13.78 15.38
N ARG A 202 -8.53 -12.90 16.23
CA ARG A 202 -9.69 -12.04 15.90
C ARG A 202 -9.34 -11.06 14.76
N ALA A 203 -8.19 -10.39 14.86
CA ALA A 203 -7.74 -9.45 13.85
C ALA A 203 -7.51 -10.13 12.49
N ARG A 204 -6.99 -11.37 12.49
CA ARG A 204 -6.89 -12.20 11.26
C ARG A 204 -8.24 -12.39 10.60
N GLY A 205 -9.27 -12.81 11.35
CA GLY A 205 -10.61 -13.01 10.79
C GLY A 205 -11.19 -11.73 10.17
N VAL A 206 -11.10 -10.61 10.89
CA VAL A 206 -11.56 -9.30 10.40
C VAL A 206 -10.81 -8.88 9.14
N ALA A 207 -9.48 -8.98 9.15
CA ALA A 207 -8.66 -8.58 8.02
C ALA A 207 -8.96 -9.39 6.75
N ILE A 208 -9.15 -10.71 6.87
CA ILE A 208 -9.47 -11.58 5.74
C ILE A 208 -10.83 -11.20 5.15
N THR A 209 -11.88 -11.14 5.98
CA THR A 209 -13.24 -10.82 5.52
C THR A 209 -13.29 -9.45 4.86
N TRP A 210 -12.69 -8.43 5.48
CA TRP A 210 -12.70 -7.07 4.95
C TRP A 210 -11.90 -6.94 3.67
N THR A 211 -10.78 -7.65 3.55
CA THR A 211 -9.98 -7.68 2.33
C THR A 211 -10.77 -8.27 1.16
N LEU A 212 -11.46 -9.40 1.37
CA LEU A 212 -12.27 -10.01 0.32
C LEU A 212 -13.39 -9.06 -0.14
N LEU A 213 -14.11 -8.45 0.79
CA LEU A 213 -15.17 -7.48 0.48
C LEU A 213 -14.64 -6.27 -0.29
N ALA A 214 -13.53 -5.67 0.17
CA ALA A 214 -12.94 -4.49 -0.45
C ALA A 214 -12.44 -4.77 -1.88
N TYR A 215 -11.68 -5.85 -2.08
CA TYR A 215 -11.10 -6.16 -3.39
C TYR A 215 -12.13 -6.66 -4.39
N VAL A 216 -13.10 -7.47 -3.98
CA VAL A 216 -14.23 -7.87 -4.85
C VAL A 216 -15.01 -6.62 -5.26
N GLY A 217 -15.31 -5.76 -4.28
CA GLY A 217 -16.00 -4.50 -4.51
C GLY A 217 -15.30 -3.57 -5.50
N ALA A 218 -14.04 -3.25 -5.23
CA ALA A 218 -13.22 -2.40 -6.09
C ALA A 218 -13.06 -2.98 -7.51
N PHE A 219 -12.89 -4.30 -7.64
CA PHE A 219 -12.82 -4.96 -8.93
C PHE A 219 -14.14 -4.84 -9.70
N LEU A 220 -15.27 -5.11 -9.04
CA LEU A 220 -16.60 -4.96 -9.64
C LEU A 220 -16.88 -3.52 -10.08
N ILE A 221 -16.54 -2.52 -9.25
CA ILE A 221 -16.68 -1.10 -9.61
C ILE A 221 -15.94 -0.81 -10.92
N GLY A 222 -14.70 -1.26 -11.07
CA GLY A 222 -13.93 -1.06 -12.29
C GLY A 222 -14.54 -1.74 -13.54
N ILE A 223 -15.00 -2.98 -13.41
CA ILE A 223 -15.62 -3.72 -14.53
C ILE A 223 -16.98 -3.14 -14.91
N ILE A 224 -17.82 -2.81 -13.93
CA ILE A 224 -19.13 -2.21 -14.15
C ILE A 224 -19.00 -0.82 -14.75
N GLY A 225 -18.10 0.01 -14.23
CA GLY A 225 -17.83 1.34 -14.76
C GLY A 225 -17.38 1.30 -16.22
N PHE A 226 -16.49 0.38 -16.58
CA PHE A 226 -16.08 0.19 -17.97
C PHE A 226 -17.27 -0.16 -18.88
N LYS A 227 -18.18 -1.03 -18.43
CA LYS A 227 -19.38 -1.39 -19.19
C LYS A 227 -20.36 -0.23 -19.31
N PHE A 228 -20.52 0.58 -18.28
CA PHE A 228 -21.34 1.79 -18.34
C PHE A 228 -20.78 2.85 -19.31
N VAL A 229 -19.46 2.96 -19.42
CA VAL A 229 -18.84 3.78 -20.48
C VAL A 229 -19.19 3.22 -21.87
N GLN A 230 -19.05 1.91 -22.09
CA GLN A 230 -19.39 1.28 -23.38
C GLN A 230 -20.87 1.42 -23.74
N ALA A 231 -21.76 1.35 -22.75
CA ALA A 231 -23.19 1.50 -22.93
C ALA A 231 -23.65 2.96 -23.06
N GLY A 232 -22.73 3.94 -23.03
CA GLY A 232 -23.06 5.36 -23.14
C GLY A 232 -23.73 5.96 -21.89
N MET A 233 -23.81 5.22 -20.79
CA MET A 233 -24.46 5.67 -19.55
C MET A 233 -23.69 6.76 -18.79
N MET A 234 -22.40 6.91 -19.09
CA MET A 234 -21.53 7.86 -18.39
C MET A 234 -21.51 9.26 -19.03
N GLY A 235 -22.19 9.46 -20.17
CA GLY A 235 -22.30 10.77 -20.83
C GLY A 235 -20.96 11.49 -20.99
N GLU A 236 -20.92 12.76 -20.56
CA GLU A 236 -19.71 13.59 -20.57
C GLU A 236 -18.56 13.03 -19.70
N GLY A 237 -18.88 12.24 -18.67
CA GLY A 237 -17.91 11.59 -17.80
C GLY A 237 -17.09 10.50 -18.50
N ALA A 238 -17.57 9.96 -19.63
CA ALA A 238 -16.85 8.93 -20.39
C ALA A 238 -15.49 9.42 -20.92
N ALA A 239 -15.40 10.67 -21.37
CA ALA A 239 -14.16 11.26 -21.86
C ALA A 239 -13.12 11.42 -20.73
N ALA A 240 -13.57 11.86 -19.56
CA ALA A 240 -12.71 11.98 -18.38
C ALA A 240 -12.17 10.61 -17.92
N ILE A 241 -13.02 9.58 -17.92
CA ILE A 241 -12.61 8.20 -17.61
C ILE A 241 -11.59 7.66 -18.63
N ALA A 242 -11.78 7.97 -19.91
CA ALA A 242 -10.86 7.54 -20.96
C ALA A 242 -9.47 8.18 -20.80
N SER A 243 -9.42 9.45 -20.34
CA SER A 243 -8.14 10.13 -20.03
C SER A 243 -7.51 9.66 -18.72
N ASP A 244 -8.33 9.31 -17.72
CA ASP A 244 -7.87 8.88 -16.40
C ASP A 244 -8.83 7.84 -15.81
N ALA A 245 -8.41 6.57 -15.85
CA ALA A 245 -9.19 5.45 -15.36
C ALA A 245 -9.42 5.49 -13.84
N GLU A 246 -8.65 6.29 -13.08
CA GLU A 246 -8.85 6.43 -11.62
C GLU A 246 -10.14 7.22 -11.30
N LYS A 247 -10.70 7.93 -12.30
CA LYS A 247 -11.94 8.69 -12.19
C LYS A 247 -13.22 7.85 -12.33
N VAL A 248 -13.10 6.56 -12.66
CA VAL A 248 -14.26 5.67 -12.85
C VAL A 248 -15.18 5.67 -11.64
N MET A 249 -14.62 5.46 -10.44
CA MET A 249 -15.43 5.35 -9.23
C MET A 249 -16.11 6.69 -8.87
N PRO A 250 -15.40 7.84 -8.79
CA PRO A 250 -16.06 9.11 -8.49
C PRO A 250 -17.17 9.47 -9.49
N ILE A 251 -16.92 9.28 -10.78
CA ILE A 251 -17.91 9.58 -11.83
C ILE A 251 -19.12 8.65 -11.70
N MET A 252 -18.91 7.35 -11.49
CA MET A 252 -20.02 6.41 -11.24
C MET A 252 -20.88 6.86 -10.06
N VAL A 253 -20.26 7.26 -8.95
CA VAL A 253 -21.00 7.71 -7.77
C VAL A 253 -21.83 8.96 -8.08
N MET A 254 -21.24 9.95 -8.77
CA MET A 254 -21.92 11.21 -9.09
C MET A 254 -23.02 11.05 -10.15
N THR A 255 -22.88 10.10 -11.07
CA THR A 255 -23.88 9.86 -12.13
C THR A 255 -25.03 8.97 -11.66
N LEU A 256 -24.76 7.96 -10.82
CA LEU A 256 -25.72 6.91 -10.51
C LEU A 256 -26.52 7.17 -9.23
N LEU A 257 -25.99 7.98 -8.31
CA LEU A 257 -26.55 8.14 -6.96
C LEU A 257 -27.06 9.54 -6.71
N ASN A 258 -28.00 9.66 -5.76
CA ASN A 258 -28.42 10.96 -5.26
C ASN A 258 -27.28 11.65 -4.46
N PRO A 259 -27.32 12.98 -4.28
CA PRO A 259 -26.24 13.72 -3.65
C PRO A 259 -25.86 13.25 -2.23
N LEU A 260 -26.84 12.78 -1.45
CA LEU A 260 -26.60 12.33 -0.08
C LEU A 260 -25.79 11.03 -0.06
N LEU A 261 -26.22 10.02 -0.82
CA LEU A 261 -25.50 8.76 -0.95
C LEU A 261 -24.15 8.97 -1.63
N ALA A 262 -24.09 9.84 -2.63
CA ALA A 262 -22.85 10.18 -3.31
C ALA A 262 -21.81 10.73 -2.33
N GLY A 263 -22.19 11.69 -1.47
CA GLY A 263 -21.31 12.23 -0.43
C GLY A 263 -20.79 11.16 0.54
N ILE A 264 -21.66 10.24 0.97
CA ILE A 264 -21.26 9.14 1.87
C ILE A 264 -20.24 8.22 1.19
N LEU A 265 -20.48 7.79 -0.06
CA LEU A 265 -19.57 6.86 -0.74
C LEU A 265 -18.25 7.53 -1.15
N LEU A 266 -18.27 8.79 -1.58
CA LEU A 266 -17.05 9.54 -1.90
C LEU A 266 -16.21 9.78 -0.64
N SER A 267 -16.85 10.00 0.51
CA SER A 267 -16.15 10.10 1.80
C SER A 267 -15.39 8.81 2.14
N GLY A 268 -15.87 7.64 1.72
CA GLY A 268 -15.19 6.36 1.92
C GLY A 268 -13.89 6.26 1.11
N ALA A 269 -13.88 6.78 -0.12
CA ALA A 269 -12.69 6.80 -0.95
C ALA A 269 -11.62 7.79 -0.43
N VAL A 270 -12.05 8.99 -0.01
CA VAL A 270 -11.17 9.95 0.68
C VAL A 270 -10.63 9.34 1.98
N SER A 271 -11.48 8.66 2.75
CA SER A 271 -11.10 7.97 3.99
C SER A 271 -10.03 6.89 3.79
N ALA A 272 -10.06 6.15 2.68
CA ALA A 272 -9.06 5.15 2.35
C ALA A 272 -7.66 5.78 2.14
N MET A 273 -7.61 6.93 1.47
CA MET A 273 -6.35 7.64 1.24
C MET A 273 -5.82 8.30 2.51
N MET A 274 -6.72 8.91 3.29
CA MET A 274 -6.38 9.57 4.55
C MET A 274 -5.81 8.58 5.60
N SER A 275 -6.46 7.43 5.82
CA SER A 275 -5.97 6.38 6.74
C SER A 275 -4.61 5.79 6.33
N THR A 276 -4.36 5.70 5.03
CA THR A 276 -3.07 5.24 4.49
C THR A 276 -1.98 6.28 4.74
N ALA A 277 -2.27 7.55 4.42
CA ALA A 277 -1.33 8.64 4.59
C ALA A 277 -0.99 8.90 6.07
N SER A 278 -1.96 8.87 6.98
CA SER A 278 -1.72 9.02 8.42
C SER A 278 -0.77 7.95 8.96
N SER A 279 -0.95 6.70 8.52
CA SER A 279 -0.11 5.57 8.92
C SER A 279 1.33 5.73 8.43
N GLN A 280 1.51 6.18 7.19
CA GLN A 280 2.83 6.41 6.60
C GLN A 280 3.55 7.56 7.31
N LEU A 281 2.85 8.66 7.59
CA LEU A 281 3.39 9.80 8.35
C LEU A 281 3.90 9.36 9.72
N ILE A 282 3.11 8.58 10.46
CA ILE A 282 3.52 8.05 11.77
C ILE A 282 4.77 7.18 11.64
N VAL A 283 4.82 6.31 10.64
CA VAL A 283 5.98 5.43 10.47
C VAL A 283 7.23 6.23 10.14
N VAL A 284 7.17 7.19 9.21
CA VAL A 284 8.32 8.04 8.87
C VAL A 284 8.79 8.81 10.09
N SER A 285 7.86 9.43 10.84
CA SER A 285 8.17 10.12 12.09
C SER A 285 8.86 9.20 13.09
N SER A 286 8.30 8.00 13.32
CA SER A 286 8.86 7.02 14.26
C SER A 286 10.22 6.48 13.81
N SER A 287 10.45 6.30 12.51
CA SER A 287 11.74 5.87 12.00
C SER A 287 12.80 6.97 12.10
N ILE A 288 12.43 8.24 12.09
CA ILE A 288 13.38 9.32 12.36
C ILE A 288 13.67 9.40 13.87
N THR A 289 12.67 9.27 14.74
CA THR A 289 12.89 9.41 16.19
C THR A 289 13.48 8.17 16.86
N GLU A 290 12.94 6.98 16.57
CA GLU A 290 13.40 5.72 17.15
C GLU A 290 14.62 5.17 16.41
N ASP A 291 14.62 5.15 15.07
CA ASP A 291 15.69 4.44 14.34
C ASP A 291 16.92 5.31 14.06
N LEU A 292 16.72 6.62 13.84
CA LEU A 292 17.81 7.56 13.54
C LEU A 292 18.26 8.32 14.78
N TRP A 293 17.35 9.04 15.44
CA TRP A 293 17.69 9.95 16.53
C TRP A 293 18.15 9.20 17.79
N SER A 294 17.39 8.21 18.26
CA SER A 294 17.74 7.47 19.48
C SER A 294 19.06 6.69 19.34
N ASN A 295 19.35 6.17 18.14
CA ASN A 295 20.57 5.41 17.87
C ASN A 295 21.81 6.31 17.63
N ILE A 296 21.63 7.56 17.21
CA ILE A 296 22.71 8.53 17.04
C ILE A 296 23.00 9.28 18.34
N THR A 297 21.96 9.69 19.06
CA THR A 297 22.10 10.40 20.34
C THR A 297 21.96 9.44 21.51
N ARG A 298 23.09 9.10 22.15
CA ARG A 298 23.15 8.28 23.39
C ARG A 298 22.45 8.90 24.62
N ARG A 299 21.62 9.93 24.44
CA ARG A 299 20.97 10.66 25.54
C ARG A 299 19.45 10.40 25.50
N PRO A 300 18.84 10.00 26.61
CA PRO A 300 17.38 9.87 26.68
C PRO A 300 16.75 11.24 26.43
N VAL A 301 15.89 11.32 25.41
CA VAL A 301 15.11 12.52 25.12
C VAL A 301 13.86 12.52 26.00
N PRO A 302 13.55 13.62 26.72
CA PRO A 302 12.31 13.71 27.49
C PRO A 302 11.09 13.47 26.61
N GLU A 303 10.08 12.75 27.12
CA GLU A 303 8.87 12.38 26.38
C GLU A 303 8.18 13.57 25.70
N LYS A 304 8.04 14.70 26.43
CA LYS A 304 7.47 15.95 25.87
C LYS A 304 8.25 16.46 24.65
N ARG A 305 9.59 16.37 24.68
CA ARG A 305 10.45 16.81 23.56
C ARG A 305 10.41 15.82 22.41
N MET A 306 10.31 14.52 22.70
CA MET A 306 10.13 13.48 21.68
C MET A 306 8.79 13.64 20.95
N LEU A 307 7.72 13.93 21.69
CA LEU A 307 6.40 14.22 21.11
C LEU A 307 6.44 15.45 20.21
N PHE A 308 7.07 16.55 20.65
CA PHE A 308 7.23 17.74 19.81
C PHE A 308 8.04 17.44 18.54
N LEU A 309 9.14 16.68 18.66
CA LEU A 309 9.97 16.29 17.52
C LEU A 309 9.19 15.45 16.51
N ASN A 310 8.43 14.44 16.98
CA ASN A 310 7.56 13.63 16.13
C ASN A 310 6.51 14.48 15.39
N LYS A 311 5.90 15.45 16.08
CA LYS A 311 4.94 16.38 15.48
C LYS A 311 5.57 17.23 14.38
N PHE A 312 6.74 17.82 14.66
CA PHE A 312 7.46 18.64 13.70
C PHE A 312 7.91 17.83 12.48
N LEU A 313 8.44 16.63 12.67
CA LEU A 313 8.85 15.74 11.59
C LEU A 313 7.68 15.30 10.72
N THR A 314 6.54 14.97 11.35
CA THR A 314 5.29 14.66 10.64
C THR A 314 4.88 15.80 9.71
N LEU A 315 4.92 17.05 10.21
CA LEU A 315 4.63 18.23 9.40
C LEU A 315 5.61 18.39 8.23
N MET A 316 6.92 18.27 8.49
CA MET A 316 7.94 18.41 7.44
C MET A 316 7.80 17.35 6.34
N VAL A 317 7.54 16.09 6.71
CA VAL A 317 7.32 15.00 5.75
C VAL A 317 6.06 15.27 4.91
N GLY A 318 4.98 15.75 5.53
CA GLY A 318 3.76 16.14 4.83
C GLY A 318 4.01 17.27 3.82
N VAL A 319 4.77 18.31 4.20
CA VAL A 319 5.14 19.41 3.31
C VAL A 319 6.00 18.92 2.14
N VAL A 320 7.00 18.08 2.40
CA VAL A 320 7.86 17.53 1.33
C VAL A 320 7.05 16.65 0.38
N ALA A 321 6.17 15.79 0.88
CA ALA A 321 5.29 14.97 0.06
C ALA A 321 4.31 15.83 -0.78
N PHE A 322 3.81 16.94 -0.21
CA PHE A 322 2.97 17.88 -0.93
C PHE A 322 3.73 18.60 -2.05
N ILE A 323 4.95 19.09 -1.79
CA ILE A 323 5.77 19.71 -2.84
C ILE A 323 6.08 18.69 -3.95
N LEU A 324 6.37 17.44 -3.57
CA LEU A 324 6.69 16.38 -4.51
C LEU A 324 5.50 16.04 -5.42
N VAL A 325 4.27 16.00 -4.89
CA VAL A 325 3.10 15.68 -5.75
C VAL A 325 2.86 16.74 -6.82
N LEU A 326 3.23 18.01 -6.58
CA LEU A 326 3.09 19.07 -7.56
C LEU A 326 4.00 18.90 -8.79
N THR A 327 5.06 18.09 -8.70
CA THR A 327 5.99 17.83 -9.80
C THR A 327 5.79 16.46 -10.44
N MET A 328 4.80 15.69 -10.01
CA MET A 328 4.56 14.33 -10.47
C MET A 328 3.41 14.24 -11.46
N GLU A 329 3.65 13.57 -12.59
CA GLU A 329 2.65 13.36 -13.65
C GLU A 329 2.15 11.89 -13.73
N ASP A 330 2.56 11.03 -12.79
CA ASP A 330 2.15 9.62 -12.77
C ASP A 330 0.78 9.43 -12.07
N THR A 331 0.12 8.32 -12.39
CA THR A 331 -1.11 7.85 -11.74
C THR A 331 -0.88 7.53 -10.27
N VAL A 332 -1.95 7.58 -9.46
CA VAL A 332 -1.87 7.15 -8.06
C VAL A 332 -1.41 5.69 -8.01
N TYR A 333 -1.97 4.82 -8.86
CA TYR A 333 -1.57 3.42 -8.97
C TYR A 333 -0.07 3.24 -9.28
N GLY A 334 0.49 4.02 -10.20
CA GLY A 334 1.90 3.95 -10.59
C GLY A 334 2.84 4.34 -9.46
N LEU A 335 2.56 5.47 -8.80
CA LEU A 335 3.33 5.94 -7.64
C LEU A 335 3.26 4.95 -6.47
N VAL A 336 2.06 4.42 -6.19
CA VAL A 336 1.87 3.40 -5.15
C VAL A 336 2.63 2.13 -5.50
N SER A 337 2.54 1.64 -6.74
CA SER A 337 3.28 0.45 -7.20
C SER A 337 4.78 0.59 -6.95
N TYR A 338 5.33 1.75 -7.31
CA TYR A 338 6.75 1.99 -7.21
C TYR A 338 7.23 2.05 -5.75
N ALA A 339 6.52 2.81 -4.90
CA ALA A 339 6.81 2.85 -3.47
C ALA A 339 6.64 1.49 -2.80
N TRP A 340 5.61 0.73 -3.20
CA TRP A 340 5.32 -0.62 -2.74
C TRP A 340 6.45 -1.60 -3.09
N SER A 341 7.01 -1.48 -4.29
CA SER A 341 8.17 -2.26 -4.74
C SER A 341 9.39 -2.00 -3.86
N GLY A 342 9.78 -0.73 -3.71
CA GLY A 342 10.99 -0.35 -2.98
C GLY A 342 10.99 -0.81 -1.53
N ILE A 343 9.90 -0.56 -0.81
CA ILE A 343 9.76 -0.97 0.58
C ILE A 343 9.60 -2.48 0.69
N GLY A 344 8.73 -3.06 -0.14
CA GLY A 344 8.46 -4.49 -0.18
C GLY A 344 9.71 -5.33 -0.41
N ALA A 345 10.52 -4.97 -1.40
CA ALA A 345 11.75 -5.66 -1.75
C ALA A 345 12.87 -5.44 -0.73
N SER A 346 12.94 -4.25 -0.12
CA SER A 346 14.00 -3.96 0.86
C SER A 346 13.76 -4.68 2.18
N PHE A 347 12.55 -4.57 2.73
CA PHE A 347 12.21 -5.07 4.06
C PHE A 347 11.61 -6.48 4.04
N GLY A 348 10.89 -6.86 2.99
CA GLY A 348 10.15 -8.11 2.93
C GLY A 348 11.02 -9.35 3.02
N PRO A 349 12.06 -9.52 2.19
CA PRO A 349 12.94 -10.67 2.29
C PRO A 349 13.66 -10.75 3.64
N ALA A 350 14.17 -9.63 4.15
CA ALA A 350 14.76 -9.56 5.49
C ALA A 350 13.77 -10.00 6.59
N MET A 351 12.51 -9.56 6.50
CA MET A 351 11.47 -9.93 7.46
C MET A 351 11.12 -11.42 7.39
N ILE A 352 10.92 -11.96 6.18
CA ILE A 352 10.63 -13.39 5.98
C ILE A 352 11.77 -14.25 6.53
N LEU A 353 13.02 -13.94 6.17
CA LEU A 353 14.17 -14.70 6.63
C LEU A 353 14.40 -14.55 8.14
N LEU A 354 14.14 -13.38 8.72
CA LEU A 354 14.22 -13.20 10.17
C LEU A 354 13.25 -14.12 10.91
N LEU A 355 12.01 -14.22 10.45
CA LEU A 355 10.95 -14.98 11.12
C LEU A 355 11.07 -16.49 10.90
N PHE A 356 11.45 -16.93 9.70
CA PHE A 356 11.34 -18.34 9.32
C PHE A 356 12.68 -19.04 9.10
N TRP A 357 13.81 -18.32 9.03
CA TRP A 357 15.11 -18.92 8.72
C TRP A 357 16.14 -18.74 9.83
N LYS A 358 16.56 -19.87 10.41
CA LYS A 358 17.51 -19.91 11.53
C LYS A 358 18.92 -19.43 11.16
N LYS A 359 19.33 -19.57 9.89
CA LYS A 359 20.66 -19.19 9.40
C LYS A 359 20.75 -17.71 8.97
N PHE A 360 19.67 -16.94 9.13
CA PHE A 360 19.66 -15.54 8.75
C PHE A 360 20.64 -14.72 9.60
N SER A 361 21.49 -13.92 8.95
CA SER A 361 22.52 -13.10 9.60
C SER A 361 22.36 -11.61 9.30
N ARG A 362 23.08 -10.77 10.04
CA ARG A 362 23.15 -9.31 9.81
C ARG A 362 23.59 -8.95 8.40
N ALA A 363 24.49 -9.72 7.79
CA ALA A 363 24.89 -9.51 6.39
C ALA A 363 23.71 -9.70 5.43
N GLY A 364 22.84 -10.68 5.71
CA GLY A 364 21.59 -10.88 5.00
C GLY A 364 20.63 -9.70 5.12
N VAL A 365 20.56 -9.04 6.29
CA VAL A 365 19.76 -7.82 6.47
C VAL A 365 20.25 -6.70 5.56
N TYR A 366 21.55 -6.41 5.58
CA TYR A 366 22.12 -5.37 4.72
C TYR A 366 21.93 -5.69 3.24
N ALA A 367 22.16 -6.95 2.85
CA ALA A 367 21.96 -7.39 1.48
C ALA A 367 20.51 -7.17 1.04
N SER A 368 19.51 -7.57 1.83
CA SER A 368 18.09 -7.32 1.53
C SER A 368 17.78 -5.83 1.37
N LEU A 369 18.16 -5.00 2.34
CA LEU A 369 17.85 -3.57 2.35
C LEU A 369 18.49 -2.84 1.16
N ILE A 370 19.77 -3.08 0.91
CA ILE A 370 20.52 -2.40 -0.15
C ILE A 370 20.09 -2.90 -1.53
N THR A 371 20.10 -4.22 -1.74
CA THR A 371 19.79 -4.76 -3.07
C THR A 371 18.32 -4.61 -3.41
N GLY A 372 17.40 -4.68 -2.45
CA GLY A 372 15.98 -4.40 -2.66
C GLY A 372 15.72 -2.95 -3.08
N THR A 373 16.36 -1.99 -2.42
CA THR A 373 16.24 -0.57 -2.78
C THR A 373 16.84 -0.29 -4.16
N LEU A 374 18.09 -0.71 -4.38
CA LEU A 374 18.78 -0.44 -5.64
C LEU A 374 18.11 -1.14 -6.81
N SER A 375 17.72 -2.40 -6.65
CA SER A 375 17.03 -3.13 -7.71
C SER A 375 15.66 -2.52 -8.00
N ALA A 376 14.88 -2.06 -7.01
CA ALA A 376 13.60 -1.40 -7.29
C ALA A 376 13.78 -0.12 -8.12
N ILE A 377 14.78 0.71 -7.79
CA ILE A 377 15.09 1.94 -8.53
C ILE A 377 15.60 1.60 -9.94
N ILE A 378 16.65 0.80 -10.05
CA ILE A 378 17.28 0.44 -11.33
C ILE A 378 16.26 -0.26 -12.25
N TRP A 379 15.46 -1.16 -11.69
CA TRP A 379 14.49 -1.91 -12.48
C TRP A 379 13.37 -1.01 -12.98
N LYS A 380 12.81 -0.15 -12.13
CA LYS A 380 11.78 0.80 -12.55
C LYS A 380 12.29 1.76 -13.63
N THR A 381 13.52 2.25 -13.51
CA THR A 381 14.07 3.27 -14.43
C THR A 381 14.52 2.68 -15.77
N TRP A 382 15.09 1.46 -15.78
CA TRP A 382 15.80 0.96 -16.97
C TRP A 382 15.34 -0.39 -17.49
N LEU A 383 14.72 -1.24 -16.65
CA LEU A 383 14.48 -2.65 -17.00
C LEU A 383 13.00 -3.02 -17.07
N ALA A 384 12.10 -2.27 -16.45
CA ALA A 384 10.67 -2.58 -16.44
C ALA A 384 10.08 -2.59 -17.86
N ASP A 385 10.34 -1.55 -18.66
CA ASP A 385 9.79 -1.46 -20.02
C ASP A 385 10.43 -2.46 -20.99
N PRO A 386 11.77 -2.65 -21.03
CA PRO A 386 12.38 -3.61 -21.97
C PRO A 386 12.10 -5.07 -21.62
N THR A 387 12.02 -5.42 -20.33
CA THR A 387 11.80 -6.81 -19.90
C THR A 387 10.33 -7.18 -19.81
N GLY A 388 9.45 -6.19 -19.65
CA GLY A 388 8.04 -6.41 -19.33
C GLY A 388 7.82 -7.05 -17.95
N ILE A 389 8.85 -7.20 -17.12
CA ILE A 389 8.77 -7.75 -15.75
C ILE A 389 8.62 -6.58 -14.79
N SER A 390 7.65 -6.69 -13.88
CA SER A 390 7.41 -5.67 -12.87
C SER A 390 8.63 -5.47 -11.97
N GLU A 391 8.88 -4.20 -11.63
CA GLU A 391 9.90 -3.82 -10.65
C GLU A 391 9.65 -4.52 -9.32
N ARG A 392 8.38 -4.78 -8.97
CA ARG A 392 7.94 -5.45 -7.74
C ARG A 392 8.47 -6.88 -7.64
N LEU A 393 8.32 -7.65 -8.73
CA LEU A 393 8.75 -9.05 -8.76
C LEU A 393 10.27 -9.16 -8.72
N ALA A 394 10.92 -8.48 -9.66
CA ALA A 394 12.34 -8.63 -9.87
C ALA A 394 13.16 -8.16 -8.67
N SER A 395 12.82 -6.98 -8.13
CA SER A 395 13.53 -6.44 -6.97
C SER A 395 13.41 -7.34 -5.74
N TYR A 396 12.23 -7.93 -5.51
CA TYR A 396 12.02 -8.83 -4.39
C TYR A 396 12.84 -10.12 -4.52
N LEU A 397 12.87 -10.74 -5.72
CA LEU A 397 13.64 -11.96 -5.95
C LEU A 397 15.15 -11.71 -5.87
N ILE A 398 15.64 -10.58 -6.39
CA ILE A 398 17.04 -10.18 -6.27
C ILE A 398 17.40 -10.00 -4.80
N ALA A 399 16.58 -9.26 -4.05
CA ALA A 399 16.81 -9.00 -2.64
C ALA A 399 16.78 -10.27 -1.78
N LEU A 400 15.83 -11.17 -2.04
CA LEU A 400 15.75 -12.46 -1.36
C LEU A 400 16.98 -13.32 -1.66
N SER A 401 17.38 -13.41 -2.92
CA SER A 401 18.56 -14.19 -3.34
C SER A 401 19.82 -13.64 -2.69
N ALA A 402 20.02 -12.32 -2.73
CA ALA A 402 21.15 -11.66 -2.09
C ALA A 402 21.15 -11.88 -0.57
N ALA A 403 20.00 -11.74 0.10
CA ALA A 403 19.88 -11.95 1.54
C ALA A 403 20.22 -13.38 1.95
N VAL A 404 19.80 -14.38 1.17
CA VAL A 404 20.15 -15.80 1.39
C VAL A 404 21.65 -16.02 1.19
N ILE A 405 22.21 -15.56 0.06
CA ILE A 405 23.63 -15.75 -0.27
C ILE A 405 24.53 -15.12 0.80
N PHE A 406 24.29 -13.85 1.16
CA PHE A 406 25.11 -13.16 2.15
C PHE A 406 24.95 -13.74 3.56
N SER A 407 23.79 -14.30 3.90
CA SER A 407 23.62 -15.00 5.17
C SER A 407 24.42 -16.30 5.24
N LEU A 408 24.56 -17.02 4.12
CA LEU A 408 25.36 -18.23 4.04
C LEU A 408 26.86 -17.94 4.00
N LEU A 409 27.28 -16.86 3.33
CA LEU A 409 28.68 -16.44 3.27
C LEU A 409 29.18 -15.87 4.60
N PHE A 410 28.32 -15.16 5.33
CA PHE A 410 28.64 -14.55 6.62
C PHE A 410 27.67 -15.04 7.70
N PRO A 411 27.80 -16.30 8.15
CA PRO A 411 26.93 -16.85 9.17
C PRO A 411 27.20 -16.20 10.54
N GLU A 412 26.15 -15.83 11.26
CA GLU A 412 26.23 -15.38 12.65
C GLU A 412 25.54 -16.40 13.57
N LYS A 413 26.12 -16.63 14.75
CA LYS A 413 25.42 -17.37 15.82
C LYS A 413 24.46 -16.40 16.52
N LYS A 414 23.16 -16.67 16.44
CA LYS A 414 22.10 -15.92 17.12
C LYS A 414 22.12 -16.16 18.63
#